data_AF-A0A3M2B598-F1
#
_entry.id   AF-A0A3M2B598-F1
#
_cell.length_a   1.000
_cell.length_b   1.000
_cell.length_c   1.000
_cell.angle_alpha   90.00
_cell.angle_beta   90.00
_cell.angle_gamma   90.00
#
_symmetry.space_group_name_H-M   'P 1'
#
loop_
_entity.id
_entity.type
_entity.pdbx_description
1 polymer ?
#
loop_
_entity_poly.entity_id
_entity_poly.type
_entity_poly.pdbx_seq_one_letter_code
_entity_poly.pdbx_strand_id
1 'polypeptide(L)'
;MTYGHRGFGLSFAFPPTVLNVRFHPDQGEPGGAHGSTGVADGSSGSRLNLLLSYGGFSDNPWVDRLPRLLEPLGVRSLRAGTGTEATRVIQSYPIHIAVVDLGLPMDLSSSERSGGHEAGPRILELLRRLESPPPIVVVKPACSHRDDARQITAALRAGVYAVVDRPHGQGDLELMLGVLQRCLRRFYQNRWPGGIAS
;
A
#
# COMPACT_ATOMS: atom_id res chain seq x y z
N MET A 1 34.60 -10.82 32.71
CA MET A 1 34.39 -10.87 31.24
C MET A 1 32.89 -10.69 31.01
N THR A 2 32.30 -9.48 30.91
CA THR A 2 32.11 -8.60 29.70
C THR A 2 31.48 -9.40 28.53
N TYR A 3 30.35 -9.09 27.88
CA TYR A 3 29.45 -7.95 27.59
C TYR A 3 27.99 -8.52 27.55
N GLY A 4 26.85 -7.86 27.72
CA GLY A 4 26.42 -6.53 27.27
C GLY A 4 25.66 -6.63 25.94
N HIS A 5 24.32 -6.66 25.94
CA HIS A 5 23.51 -6.16 24.81
C HIS A 5 22.11 -5.73 25.26
N ARG A 6 21.90 -4.40 25.25
CA ARG A 6 20.60 -3.75 25.22
C ARG A 6 20.06 -3.84 23.78
N GLY A 7 18.78 -4.12 23.62
CA GLY A 7 18.05 -3.96 22.36
C GLY A 7 16.73 -3.24 22.63
N PHE A 8 16.67 -1.96 22.23
CA PHE A 8 15.54 -1.07 22.36
C PHE A 8 14.32 -1.56 21.58
N GLY A 9 13.26 -1.97 22.27
CA GLY A 9 11.93 -2.09 21.69
C GLY A 9 11.20 -0.75 21.73
N LEU A 10 11.40 0.10 20.72
CA LEU A 10 10.50 1.24 20.52
C LEU A 10 9.18 0.71 19.94
N SER A 11 8.28 0.35 20.84
CA SER A 11 6.88 0.11 20.52
C SER A 11 6.24 1.44 20.12
N PHE A 12 6.20 1.69 18.82
CA PHE A 12 5.54 2.86 18.25
C PHE A 12 4.04 2.58 18.11
N ALA A 13 3.32 2.66 19.22
CA ALA A 13 1.88 2.76 19.20
C ALA A 13 1.51 4.19 18.75
N PHE A 14 0.99 4.33 17.53
CA PHE A 14 0.52 5.61 17.00
C PHE A 14 -0.97 5.53 16.62
N PRO A 15 -1.73 6.62 16.85
CA PRO A 15 -3.15 6.62 16.58
C PRO A 15 -3.42 6.57 15.06
N PRO A 16 -4.40 5.77 14.61
CA PRO A 16 -4.88 5.81 13.24
C PRO A 16 -5.45 7.21 12.92
N THR A 17 -4.95 7.85 11.85
CA THR A 17 -5.51 9.12 11.36
C THR A 17 -6.59 8.83 10.34
N VAL A 18 -7.84 9.18 10.64
CA VAL A 18 -8.94 9.19 9.67
C VAL A 18 -8.78 10.45 8.82
N LEU A 19 -8.31 10.32 7.57
CA LEU A 19 -8.32 11.43 6.62
C LEU A 19 -9.59 11.31 5.76
N ASN A 20 -10.64 12.05 6.13
CA ASN A 20 -11.78 12.27 5.25
C ASN A 20 -11.43 13.46 4.35
N VAL A 21 -10.90 13.20 3.15
CA VAL A 21 -10.39 14.28 2.29
C VAL A 21 -11.51 14.80 1.41
N ARG A 22 -12.09 15.94 1.81
CA ARG A 22 -12.97 16.74 0.96
C ARG A 22 -12.08 17.78 0.27
N PHE A 23 -11.87 17.63 -1.04
CA PHE A 23 -11.08 18.59 -1.81
C PHE A 23 -11.92 19.81 -2.17
N HIS A 24 -11.43 21.00 -1.80
CA HIS A 24 -11.79 22.25 -2.45
C HIS A 24 -10.87 22.42 -3.67
N PRO A 25 -11.39 22.75 -4.86
CA PRO A 25 -10.54 23.20 -5.96
C PRO A 25 -10.10 24.63 -5.66
N ASP A 26 -8.79 24.87 -5.62
CA ASP A 26 -8.25 26.23 -5.72
C ASP A 26 -7.25 26.31 -6.86
N GLN A 27 -7.40 27.37 -7.64
CA GLN A 27 -6.71 27.65 -8.90
C GLN A 27 -5.42 28.46 -8.65
N GLY A 28 -4.45 28.35 -9.56
CA GLY A 28 -3.50 29.43 -9.81
C GLY A 28 -2.03 29.04 -9.92
N GLU A 29 -1.58 28.83 -11.17
CA GLU A 29 -0.19 28.88 -11.65
C GLU A 29 0.50 30.23 -11.29
N PRO A 30 1.85 30.30 -11.21
CA PRO A 30 2.64 30.58 -12.41
C PRO A 30 4.04 29.91 -12.49
N GLY A 31 4.35 29.35 -13.67
CA GLY A 31 5.49 29.69 -14.55
C GLY A 31 6.92 29.87 -13.99
N GLY A 32 7.88 29.16 -14.59
CA GLY A 32 9.31 29.54 -14.54
C GLY A 32 10.28 28.44 -15.00
N ALA A 33 10.89 28.64 -16.16
CA ALA A 33 11.87 27.76 -16.81
C ALA A 33 13.28 27.82 -16.18
N HIS A 34 14.02 26.71 -16.21
CA HIS A 34 15.38 26.60 -16.79
C HIS A 34 16.00 25.21 -16.54
N GLY A 35 16.79 24.76 -17.52
CA GLY A 35 17.26 23.38 -17.65
C GLY A 35 18.60 23.07 -16.99
N SER A 36 19.01 21.80 -17.10
CA SER A 36 20.28 21.39 -17.70
C SER A 36 20.52 19.88 -17.50
N THR A 37 21.13 19.33 -18.55
CA THR A 37 21.87 18.07 -18.70
C THR A 37 22.51 17.48 -17.44
N GLY A 38 22.42 16.15 -17.32
CA GLY A 38 23.28 15.36 -16.43
C GLY A 38 22.96 13.86 -16.53
N VAL A 39 23.70 13.16 -17.38
CA VAL A 39 23.74 11.69 -17.47
C VAL A 39 24.54 11.16 -16.28
N ALA A 40 23.90 10.39 -15.41
CA ALA A 40 24.50 9.49 -14.41
C ALA A 40 23.33 8.80 -13.72
N ASP A 41 23.31 7.52 -13.39
CA ASP A 41 24.18 6.38 -13.54
C ASP A 41 23.21 5.22 -13.22
N GLY A 42 23.49 4.01 -13.70
CA GLY A 42 22.69 2.82 -13.45
C GLY A 42 22.78 2.41 -11.98
N SER A 43 22.23 3.23 -11.07
CA SER A 43 22.11 2.88 -9.67
C SER A 43 21.32 1.58 -9.67
N SER A 44 21.95 0.52 -9.20
CA SER A 44 21.29 -0.65 -8.67
C SER A 44 20.59 -0.21 -7.38
N GLY A 45 19.71 0.78 -7.54
CA GLY A 45 19.02 1.52 -6.51
C GLY A 45 18.07 0.56 -5.86
N SER A 46 18.19 0.44 -4.56
CA SER A 46 17.39 -0.44 -3.75
C SER A 46 15.90 -0.22 -4.07
N ARG A 47 15.26 -1.22 -4.67
CA ARG A 47 13.88 -1.06 -5.18
C ARG A 47 12.87 -1.24 -4.05
N LEU A 48 11.82 -0.43 -4.05
CA LEU A 48 10.71 -0.61 -3.13
C LEU A 48 9.71 -1.62 -3.67
N ASN A 49 9.63 -2.77 -3.02
CA ASN A 49 8.56 -3.74 -3.23
C ASN A 49 7.22 -3.25 -2.64
N LEU A 50 6.24 -3.05 -3.50
CA LEU A 50 4.84 -2.76 -3.19
C LEU A 50 4.03 -4.03 -3.40
N LEU A 51 3.41 -4.59 -2.37
CA LEU A 51 2.39 -5.62 -2.53
C LEU A 51 1.09 -4.96 -3.02
N LEU A 52 0.56 -5.43 -4.14
CA LEU A 52 -0.72 -5.00 -4.71
C LEU A 52 -1.65 -6.21 -4.77
N SER A 53 -2.40 -6.42 -3.69
CA SER A 53 -3.31 -7.55 -3.51
C SER A 53 -4.74 -7.10 -3.82
N TYR A 54 -5.24 -7.40 -5.02
CA TYR A 54 -6.49 -6.87 -5.55
C TYR A 54 -7.20 -7.85 -6.48
N GLY A 55 -8.51 -8.04 -6.30
CA GLY A 55 -9.30 -9.09 -6.96
C GLY A 55 -10.45 -8.59 -7.84
N GLY A 56 -10.46 -7.30 -8.20
CA GLY A 56 -11.57 -6.71 -8.95
C GLY A 56 -11.59 -7.09 -10.43
N PHE A 57 -12.59 -7.85 -10.84
CA PHE A 57 -13.01 -8.09 -12.24
C PHE A 57 -13.68 -6.84 -12.86
N SER A 58 -13.03 -5.68 -12.86
CA SER A 58 -13.62 -4.43 -13.39
C SER A 58 -12.84 -3.89 -14.58
N ASP A 59 -13.56 -3.40 -15.60
CA ASP A 59 -13.08 -2.87 -16.89
C ASP A 59 -12.15 -1.64 -16.82
N ASN A 60 -11.82 -1.15 -15.63
CA ASN A 60 -10.87 -0.06 -15.51
C ASN A 60 -10.03 -0.15 -14.24
N PRO A 61 -9.10 -1.11 -14.14
CA PRO A 61 -8.43 -1.31 -12.88
C PRO A 61 -7.21 -0.39 -12.88
N TRP A 62 -7.29 0.72 -12.17
CA TRP A 62 -6.14 1.51 -11.71
C TRP A 62 -4.95 0.63 -11.26
N VAL A 63 -5.20 -0.61 -10.82
CA VAL A 63 -4.22 -1.69 -10.57
C VAL A 63 -3.25 -1.93 -11.73
N ASP A 64 -3.69 -1.68 -12.96
CA ASP A 64 -2.92 -1.83 -14.20
C ASP A 64 -2.08 -0.61 -14.52
N ARG A 65 -2.61 0.57 -14.21
CA ARG A 65 -1.95 1.86 -14.46
C ARG A 65 -0.91 2.17 -13.39
N LEU A 66 -1.21 1.86 -12.13
CA LEU A 66 -0.37 2.22 -11.00
C LEU A 66 1.06 1.65 -11.13
N PRO A 67 1.28 0.36 -11.42
CA PRO A 67 2.64 -0.17 -11.61
C PRO A 67 3.40 0.50 -12.74
N ARG A 68 2.74 0.83 -13.85
CA ARG A 68 3.37 1.50 -15.00
C ARG A 68 3.87 2.91 -14.66
N LEU A 69 3.18 3.60 -13.74
CA LEU A 69 3.58 4.92 -13.26
C LEU A 69 4.70 4.83 -12.21
N LEU A 70 4.71 3.79 -11.37
CA LEU A 70 5.64 3.68 -10.26
C LEU A 70 6.94 2.93 -10.62
N GLU A 71 6.93 2.05 -11.62
CA GLU A 71 8.11 1.29 -12.04
C GLU A 71 9.28 2.17 -12.49
N PRO A 72 9.08 3.23 -13.30
CA PRO A 72 10.15 4.17 -13.65
C PRO A 72 10.79 4.87 -12.44
N LEU A 73 10.05 4.94 -11.31
CA LEU A 73 10.55 5.54 -10.07
C LEU A 73 11.36 4.55 -9.23
N GLY A 74 11.43 3.26 -9.59
CA GLY A 74 12.13 2.24 -8.80
C GLY A 74 11.23 1.46 -7.84
N VAL A 75 9.90 1.56 -7.98
CA VAL A 75 8.95 0.72 -7.26
C VAL A 75 8.68 -0.56 -8.03
N ARG A 76 8.90 -1.71 -7.39
CA ARG A 76 8.50 -3.02 -7.91
C ARG A 76 7.13 -3.39 -7.37
N SER A 77 6.11 -3.39 -8.22
CA SER A 77 4.77 -3.82 -7.83
C SER A 77 4.63 -5.35 -7.92
N LEU A 78 4.47 -6.01 -6.78
CA LEU A 78 4.25 -7.45 -6.65
C LEU A 78 2.74 -7.70 -6.56
N ARG A 79 2.15 -8.25 -7.61
CA ARG A 79 0.70 -8.43 -7.70
C ARG A 79 0.24 -9.77 -7.14
N ALA A 80 -0.95 -9.76 -6.56
CA ALA A 80 -1.67 -10.96 -6.14
C ALA A 80 -3.18 -10.78 -6.40
N GLY A 81 -3.76 -11.66 -7.20
CA GLY A 81 -5.20 -11.74 -7.48
C GLY A 81 -5.96 -12.64 -6.51
N THR A 82 -5.26 -13.39 -5.66
CA THR A 82 -5.85 -14.25 -4.63
C THR A 82 -5.09 -14.19 -3.30
N GLY A 83 -5.72 -14.65 -2.22
CA GLY A 83 -5.06 -14.82 -0.92
C GLY A 83 -3.88 -15.79 -0.96
N THR A 84 -4.00 -16.86 -1.74
CA THR A 84 -2.92 -17.85 -1.94
C THR A 84 -1.71 -17.21 -2.62
N GLU A 85 -1.92 -16.43 -3.68
CA GLU A 85 -0.84 -15.68 -4.34
C GLU A 85 -0.21 -14.64 -3.42
N ALA A 86 -1.03 -13.88 -2.68
CA ALA A 86 -0.54 -12.88 -1.74
C ALA A 86 0.34 -13.50 -0.66
N THR A 87 -0.05 -14.66 -0.14
CA THR A 87 0.74 -15.42 0.84
C THR A 87 2.10 -15.81 0.27
N ARG A 88 2.15 -16.32 -0.97
CA ARG A 88 3.43 -16.66 -1.63
C ARG A 88 4.30 -15.43 -1.84
N VAL A 89 3.72 -14.32 -2.25
CA VAL A 89 4.45 -13.04 -2.45
C VAL A 89 5.06 -12.55 -1.14
N ILE A 90 4.28 -12.53 -0.05
CA ILE A 90 4.74 -12.11 1.29
C ILE A 90 5.89 -13.00 1.79
N GLN A 91 5.85 -14.30 1.50
CA GLN A 91 6.90 -15.24 1.89
C GLN A 91 8.17 -15.13 1.04
N SER A 92 8.03 -14.68 -0.21
CA SER A 92 9.14 -14.70 -1.18
C SER A 92 9.90 -13.37 -1.25
N TYR A 93 9.27 -12.26 -0.85
CA TYR A 93 9.83 -10.92 -1.01
C TYR A 93 9.62 -10.08 0.24
N PRO A 94 10.60 -9.24 0.63
CA PRO A 94 10.37 -8.16 1.58
C PRO A 94 9.27 -7.25 1.06
N ILE A 95 8.26 -6.97 1.88
CA ILE A 95 7.17 -6.06 1.54
C ILE A 95 7.39 -4.74 2.27
N HIS A 96 7.48 -3.64 1.53
CA HIS A 96 7.71 -2.31 2.11
C HIS A 96 6.42 -1.51 2.24
N ILE A 97 5.51 -1.64 1.29
CA ILE A 97 4.17 -1.08 1.36
C ILE A 97 3.21 -2.17 0.89
N ALA A 98 2.03 -2.26 1.52
CA ALA A 98 1.00 -3.19 1.11
C ALA A 98 -0.31 -2.47 0.80
N VAL A 99 -0.89 -2.77 -0.35
CA VAL A 99 -2.28 -2.42 -0.69
C VAL A 99 -3.09 -3.71 -0.69
N VAL A 100 -4.12 -3.77 0.16
CA VAL A 100 -4.90 -4.98 0.43
C VAL A 100 -6.39 -4.73 0.20
N ASP A 101 -6.94 -5.39 -0.81
CA ASP A 101 -8.37 -5.45 -1.06
C ASP A 101 -9.05 -6.42 -0.09
N LEU A 102 -10.05 -5.93 0.67
CA LEU A 102 -10.79 -6.78 1.61
C LEU A 102 -11.64 -7.82 0.88
N GLY A 103 -12.15 -7.49 -0.31
CA GLY A 103 -12.98 -8.40 -1.11
C GLY A 103 -12.18 -9.38 -1.97
N LEU A 104 -10.87 -9.51 -1.74
CA LEU A 104 -10.02 -10.45 -2.49
C LEU A 104 -10.42 -11.90 -2.17
N PRO A 105 -10.64 -12.78 -3.16
CA PRO A 105 -10.93 -14.18 -2.89
C PRO A 105 -9.70 -14.93 -2.38
N MET A 106 -9.88 -15.94 -1.52
CA MET A 106 -8.78 -16.81 -1.08
C MET A 106 -8.17 -17.62 -2.23
N ASP A 107 -9.03 -18.14 -3.12
CA ASP A 107 -8.66 -18.94 -4.28
C ASP A 107 -9.69 -18.73 -5.41
N LEU A 108 -9.27 -18.83 -6.67
CA LEU A 108 -10.15 -18.62 -7.83
C LEU A 108 -11.32 -19.62 -7.89
N SER A 109 -11.12 -20.86 -7.42
CA SER A 109 -12.16 -21.89 -7.37
C SER A 109 -13.28 -21.59 -6.36
N SER A 110 -13.00 -20.73 -5.37
CA SER A 110 -13.92 -20.38 -4.28
C SER A 110 -14.77 -19.15 -4.57
N SER A 111 -14.50 -18.41 -5.65
CA SER A 111 -15.21 -17.18 -6.03
C SER A 111 -16.63 -17.45 -6.56
N GLU A 112 -16.87 -18.63 -7.13
CA GLU A 112 -18.12 -19.01 -7.82
C GLU A 112 -19.18 -19.61 -6.88
N ARG A 113 -18.79 -20.05 -5.67
CA ARG A 113 -19.70 -20.67 -4.70
C ARG A 113 -19.94 -19.68 -3.57
N SER A 114 -21.16 -19.15 -3.52
CA SER A 114 -21.66 -18.16 -2.56
C SER A 114 -21.09 -18.38 -1.15
N GLY A 115 -20.19 -17.49 -0.71
CA GLY A 115 -19.52 -17.58 0.60
C GLY A 115 -17.99 -17.74 0.56
N GLY A 116 -17.34 -17.44 -0.57
CA GLY A 116 -15.88 -17.45 -0.69
C GLY A 116 -15.20 -16.74 0.49
N HIS A 117 -14.20 -17.38 1.08
CA HIS A 117 -13.45 -16.79 2.19
C HIS A 117 -12.68 -15.56 1.68
N GLU A 118 -12.94 -14.41 2.29
CA GLU A 118 -12.21 -13.18 2.02
C GLU A 118 -10.76 -13.32 2.50
N ALA A 119 -9.82 -13.08 1.59
CA ALA A 119 -8.40 -13.15 1.87
C ALA A 119 -7.88 -11.92 2.63
N GLY A 120 -8.57 -10.79 2.55
CA GLY A 120 -8.16 -9.52 3.16
C GLY A 120 -7.74 -9.66 4.62
N PRO A 121 -8.62 -10.13 5.53
CA PRO A 121 -8.28 -10.32 6.94
C PRO A 121 -7.07 -11.22 7.17
N ARG A 122 -6.92 -12.29 6.39
CA ARG A 122 -5.79 -13.22 6.51
C ARG A 122 -4.48 -12.57 6.08
N ILE A 123 -4.48 -11.83 4.98
CA ILE A 123 -3.31 -11.08 4.49
C ILE A 123 -2.88 -10.05 5.53
N LEU A 124 -3.84 -9.33 6.12
CA LEU A 124 -3.56 -8.37 7.18
C LEU A 124 -2.88 -9.00 8.40
N GLU A 125 -3.31 -10.20 8.81
CA GLU A 125 -2.68 -10.95 9.90
C GLU A 125 -1.23 -11.32 9.56
N LEU A 126 -0.98 -11.81 8.34
CA LEU A 126 0.37 -12.18 7.88
C LEU A 126 1.31 -10.98 7.88
N LEU A 127 0.89 -9.85 7.30
CA LEU A 127 1.70 -8.64 7.21
C LEU A 127 2.09 -8.07 8.58
N ARG A 128 1.20 -8.14 9.57
CA ARG A 128 1.49 -7.69 10.95
C ARG A 128 2.50 -8.55 11.68
N ARG A 129 2.65 -9.81 11.28
CA ARG A 129 3.57 -10.76 11.91
C ARG A 129 4.97 -10.73 11.30
N LEU A 130 5.19 -9.92 10.26
CA LEU A 130 6.51 -9.70 9.70
C LEU A 130 7.40 -9.00 10.74
N GLU A 131 8.70 -9.28 10.70
CA GLU A 131 9.70 -8.66 11.60
C GLU A 131 9.68 -7.13 11.48
N SER A 132 9.47 -6.62 10.26
CA SER A 132 9.23 -5.20 9.98
C SER A 132 7.88 -5.05 9.27
N PRO A 133 6.77 -4.83 10.01
CA PRO A 133 5.45 -4.68 9.41
C PRO A 133 5.39 -3.45 8.49
N PRO A 134 4.95 -3.59 7.22
CA PRO A 134 4.85 -2.46 6.31
C PRO A 134 3.64 -1.58 6.64
N PRO A 135 3.63 -0.29 6.26
CA PRO A 135 2.38 0.47 6.15
C PRO A 135 1.40 -0.24 5.21
N ILE A 136 0.17 -0.41 5.69
CA ILE A 136 -0.90 -1.10 4.97
C ILE A 136 -2.00 -0.10 4.58
N VAL A 137 -2.33 -0.06 3.29
CA VAL A 137 -3.48 0.64 2.75
C VAL A 137 -4.55 -0.40 2.43
N VAL A 138 -5.70 -0.30 3.08
CA VAL A 138 -6.83 -1.19 2.81
C VAL A 138 -7.73 -0.58 1.74
N VAL A 139 -8.09 -1.38 0.76
CA VAL A 139 -9.13 -1.08 -0.23
C VAL A 139 -10.39 -1.83 0.18
N LYS A 140 -11.49 -1.12 0.42
CA LYS A 140 -12.77 -1.74 0.79
C LYS A 140 -13.80 -1.59 -0.34
N PRO A 141 -14.71 -2.56 -0.53
CA PRO A 141 -15.86 -2.36 -1.40
C PRO A 141 -16.79 -1.27 -0.83
N ALA A 142 -17.57 -0.63 -1.70
CA ALA A 142 -18.63 0.27 -1.27
C ALA A 142 -19.68 -0.52 -0.47
N CYS A 143 -20.06 -0.01 0.70
CA CYS A 143 -21.06 -0.64 1.57
C CYS A 143 -21.99 0.42 2.19
N SER A 144 -23.02 -0.03 2.91
CA SER A 144 -23.94 0.87 3.61
C SER A 144 -23.19 1.74 4.63
N HIS A 145 -23.66 2.96 4.90
CA HIS A 145 -22.96 3.89 5.80
C HIS A 145 -22.72 3.34 7.23
N ARG A 146 -23.58 2.43 7.71
CA ARG A 146 -23.40 1.77 9.02
C ARG A 146 -22.31 0.71 8.96
N ASP A 147 -22.27 -0.05 7.89
CA ASP A 147 -21.25 -1.08 7.68
C ASP A 147 -19.89 -0.44 7.40
N ASP A 148 -19.89 0.73 6.75
CA ASP A 148 -18.71 1.51 6.46
C ASP A 148 -17.96 1.94 7.72
N ALA A 149 -18.66 2.60 8.65
CA ALA A 149 -18.08 3.01 9.92
C ALA A 149 -17.50 1.82 10.72
N ARG A 150 -18.15 0.65 10.64
CA ARG A 150 -17.68 -0.58 11.28
C ARG A 150 -16.42 -1.12 10.62
N GLN A 151 -16.38 -1.19 9.28
CA GLN A 151 -15.21 -1.66 8.53
C GLN A 151 -14.00 -0.74 8.71
N ILE A 152 -14.20 0.58 8.63
CA ILE A 152 -13.14 1.56 8.89
C ILE A 152 -12.60 1.39 10.31
N THR A 153 -13.48 1.33 11.32
CA THR A 153 -13.07 1.14 12.71
C THR A 153 -12.29 -0.16 12.90
N ALA A 154 -12.77 -1.26 12.31
CA ALA A 154 -12.10 -2.55 12.40
C ALA A 154 -10.71 -2.51 11.75
N ALA A 155 -10.59 -1.98 10.54
CA ALA A 155 -9.33 -1.88 9.81
C ALA A 155 -8.31 -1.00 10.56
N LEU A 156 -8.74 0.15 11.09
CA LEU A 156 -7.88 1.06 11.84
C LEU A 156 -7.43 0.48 13.20
N ARG A 157 -8.32 -0.23 13.92
CA ARG A 157 -7.93 -1.00 15.13
C ARG A 157 -6.90 -2.07 14.80
N ALA A 158 -6.94 -2.57 13.58
CA ALA A 158 -6.01 -3.52 13.05
C ALA A 158 -4.72 -2.84 12.52
N GLY A 159 -4.46 -1.57 12.89
CA GLY A 159 -3.19 -0.91 12.66
C GLY A 159 -2.87 -0.60 11.20
N VAL A 160 -3.87 -0.57 10.33
CA VAL A 160 -3.66 -0.15 8.93
C VAL A 160 -3.41 1.35 8.88
N TYR A 161 -2.62 1.78 7.91
CA TYR A 161 -2.27 3.19 7.74
C TYR A 161 -3.42 4.01 7.18
N ALA A 162 -4.12 3.47 6.18
CA ALA A 162 -5.23 4.14 5.52
C ALA A 162 -6.27 3.12 5.07
N VAL A 163 -7.52 3.57 4.96
CA VAL A 163 -8.62 2.83 4.35
C VAL A 163 -9.14 3.70 3.21
N VAL A 164 -9.24 3.14 2.01
CA VAL A 164 -9.76 3.81 0.82
C VAL A 164 -10.91 2.99 0.25
N ASP A 165 -11.91 3.68 -0.28
CA ASP A 165 -12.91 3.04 -1.12
C ASP A 165 -12.26 2.46 -2.38
N ARG A 166 -12.83 1.37 -2.88
CA ARG A 166 -12.40 0.78 -4.15
C ARG A 166 -12.46 1.84 -5.25
N PRO A 167 -11.34 2.14 -5.91
CA PRO A 167 -11.31 3.09 -7.03
C PRO A 167 -12.21 2.63 -8.19
N HIS A 168 -13.00 3.56 -8.74
CA HIS A 168 -13.89 3.34 -9.88
C HIS A 168 -13.54 4.22 -11.10
N GLY A 169 -12.70 5.26 -10.92
CA GLY A 169 -12.32 6.19 -11.99
C GLY A 169 -10.91 6.77 -11.89
N GLN A 170 -10.63 7.81 -12.69
CA GLN A 170 -9.31 8.44 -12.76
C GLN A 170 -8.95 9.23 -11.49
N GLY A 171 -9.90 9.95 -10.89
CA GLY A 171 -9.66 10.70 -9.64
C GLY A 171 -9.25 9.81 -8.47
N ASP A 172 -9.66 8.54 -8.49
CA ASP A 172 -9.33 7.58 -7.44
C ASP A 172 -7.88 7.06 -7.55
N LEU A 173 -7.28 7.08 -8.75
CA LEU A 173 -5.86 6.78 -8.94
C LEU A 173 -4.99 7.88 -8.29
N GLU A 174 -5.36 9.14 -8.47
CA GLU A 174 -4.66 10.28 -7.84
C GLU A 174 -4.75 10.22 -6.32
N LEU A 175 -5.91 9.83 -5.78
CA LEU A 175 -6.07 9.56 -4.35
C LEU A 175 -5.09 8.48 -3.88
N MET A 176 -5.02 7.34 -4.57
CA MET A 176 -4.10 6.25 -4.23
C MET A 176 -2.64 6.70 -4.30
N LEU A 177 -2.24 7.41 -5.36
CA LEU A 177 -0.90 7.99 -5.49
C LEU A 177 -0.58 8.95 -4.34
N GLY A 178 -1.53 9.80 -3.94
CA GLY A 178 -1.40 10.68 -2.79
C GLY A 178 -1.26 9.93 -1.46
N VAL A 179 -1.92 8.77 -1.30
CA VAL A 179 -1.75 7.91 -0.11
C VAL A 179 -0.36 7.26 -0.11
N LEU A 180 0.09 6.73 -1.25
CA LEU A 180 1.42 6.12 -1.38
C LEU A 180 2.54 7.15 -1.16
N GLN A 181 2.40 8.36 -1.68
CA GLN A 181 3.34 9.46 -1.43
C GLN A 181 3.43 9.79 0.08
N ARG A 182 2.29 9.80 0.78
CA ARG A 182 2.28 9.99 2.24
C ARG A 182 2.96 8.82 2.97
N CYS A 183 2.80 7.58 2.51
CA CYS A 183 3.54 6.43 3.05
C CYS A 183 5.06 6.60 2.89
N LEU A 184 5.52 6.95 1.69
CA LEU A 184 6.94 7.18 1.40
C LEU A 184 7.51 8.29 2.27
N ARG A 185 6.82 9.42 2.38
CA ARG A 185 7.26 10.54 3.22
C ARG A 185 7.31 10.15 4.70
N ARG A 186 6.31 9.43 5.20
CA ARG A 186 6.15 9.15 6.63
C ARG A 186 7.06 8.03 7.15
N PHE A 187 7.21 6.96 6.38
CA PHE A 187 7.91 5.73 6.80
C PHE A 187 9.31 5.62 6.21
N TYR A 188 9.55 6.28 5.08
CA TYR A 188 10.81 6.17 4.34
C TYR A 188 11.53 7.50 4.18
N GLN A 189 10.97 8.63 4.65
CA GLN A 189 11.57 9.96 4.52
C GLN A 189 11.94 10.30 3.05
N ASN A 190 11.15 9.79 2.10
CA ASN A 190 11.41 9.86 0.66
C ASN A 190 12.74 9.22 0.21
N ARG A 191 13.29 8.28 0.99
CA ARG A 191 14.45 7.45 0.62
C ARG A 191 13.99 6.05 0.25
N TRP A 192 14.74 5.37 -0.61
CA TRP A 192 14.43 3.98 -0.91
C TRP A 192 14.90 3.05 0.23
N PRO A 193 14.12 1.99 0.55
CA PRO A 193 14.52 1.01 1.55
C PRO A 193 15.77 0.28 1.07
N GLY A 194 16.84 0.26 1.88
CA GLY A 194 18.14 -0.30 1.51
C GLY A 194 19.08 0.66 0.77
N GLY A 195 18.69 1.93 0.62
CA GLY A 195 19.57 2.95 0.08
C GLY A 195 20.69 3.24 1.07
N ILE A 196 21.92 2.95 0.68
CA ILE A 196 23.12 3.42 1.37
C ILE A 196 23.03 4.95 1.41
N ALA A 197 23.02 5.52 2.62
CA ALA A 197 23.14 6.96 2.78
C ALA A 197 24.52 7.35 2.28
N SER A 198 24.57 7.99 1.11
CA SER A 198 25.75 8.75 0.67
C SER A 198 25.87 10.03 1.47
#